data_AF-M0LM45-F1
#
_entry.id   AF-M0LM45-F1
#
_cell.length_a   1.000
_cell.length_b   1.000
_cell.length_c   1.000
_cell.angle_alpha   90.00
_cell.angle_beta   90.00
_cell.angle_gamma   90.00
#
_symmetry.space_group_name_H-M   'P 1'
#
loop_
_entity.id
_entity.type
_entity.pdbx_description
1 polymer ?
#
loop_
_entity_poly.entity_id
_entity_poly.type
_entity_poly.pdbx_seq_one_letter_code
_entity_poly.pdbx_strand_id
1 'polypeptide(L)'
;MSMDATGDAPDGWTVETRRTYTPAETDRELTYLTYRHDSGDLRVKVAPAALDGDDHPGYALRATQYPGLELAETTRVRTVLTFDRCDRIASQFMQLFSARYDGPGTLEDAFEYASERTRPHR
;
A
#
# COMPACT_ATOMS: atom_id res chain seq x y z
N MET A 1 -1.29 -25.03 -15.11
CA MET A 1 -2.18 -23.86 -15.02
C MET A 1 -2.12 -23.37 -13.60
N SER A 2 -1.30 -22.35 -13.33
CA SER A 2 -1.28 -21.69 -12.02
C SER A 2 -2.43 -20.70 -12.01
N MET A 3 -3.36 -20.89 -11.08
CA MET A 3 -4.42 -19.93 -10.81
C MET A 3 -3.78 -18.81 -10.00
N ASP A 4 -3.39 -17.73 -10.68
CA ASP A 4 -3.07 -16.45 -10.03
C ASP A 4 -4.32 -16.02 -9.25
N ALA A 5 -4.26 -16.13 -7.92
CA ALA A 5 -5.23 -15.49 -7.05
C ALA A 5 -4.97 -13.98 -7.13
N THR A 6 -5.43 -13.35 -8.19
CA THR A 6 -5.58 -11.90 -8.29
C THR A 6 -6.52 -11.51 -7.16
N GLY A 7 -5.97 -11.01 -6.05
CA GLY A 7 -6.74 -10.08 -5.23
C GLY A 7 -6.98 -8.90 -6.15
N ASP A 8 -8.22 -8.75 -6.60
CA ASP A 8 -8.63 -7.72 -7.55
C ASP A 8 -8.22 -6.36 -6.96
N ALA A 9 -7.25 -5.70 -7.59
CA ALA A 9 -6.90 -4.33 -7.22
C ALA A 9 -8.14 -3.46 -7.52
N PRO A 10 -8.43 -2.44 -6.69
CA PRO A 10 -9.53 -1.52 -6.98
C PRO A 10 -9.40 -0.89 -8.37
N ASP A 11 -10.51 -0.48 -8.98
CA ASP A 11 -10.49 0.26 -10.26
C ASP A 11 -9.49 1.42 -10.22
N GLY A 12 -8.71 1.58 -11.29
CA GLY A 12 -7.62 2.55 -11.37
C GLY A 12 -6.30 2.09 -10.76
N TRP A 13 -6.22 0.85 -10.27
CA TRP A 13 -5.02 0.27 -9.69
C TRP A 13 -4.63 -1.06 -10.32
N THR A 14 -3.33 -1.29 -10.39
CA THR A 14 -2.75 -2.56 -10.84
C THR A 14 -1.86 -3.15 -9.76
N VAL A 15 -1.96 -4.46 -9.53
CA VAL A 15 -0.95 -5.20 -8.76
C VAL A 15 0.37 -5.20 -9.55
N GLU A 16 1.37 -4.49 -9.04
CA GLU A 16 2.66 -4.38 -9.71
C GLU A 16 3.60 -5.52 -9.33
N THR A 17 3.59 -5.93 -8.06
CA THR A 17 4.41 -7.07 -7.61
C THR A 17 3.73 -7.76 -6.44
N ARG A 18 3.62 -9.09 -6.52
CA ARG A 18 3.27 -9.96 -5.38
C ARG A 18 4.35 -11.01 -5.22
N ARG A 19 4.93 -11.11 -4.02
CA ARG A 19 5.93 -12.13 -3.68
C ARG A 19 5.65 -12.71 -2.31
N THR A 20 5.61 -14.02 -2.21
CA THR A 20 5.65 -14.74 -0.93
C THR A 20 7.04 -15.29 -0.70
N TYR A 21 7.51 -15.25 0.54
CA TYR A 21 8.80 -15.79 0.94
C TYR A 21 8.80 -16.19 2.41
N THR A 22 9.61 -17.18 2.76
CA THR A 22 9.84 -17.61 4.15
C THR A 22 11.26 -17.22 4.54
N PRO A 23 11.47 -16.23 5.43
CA PRO A 23 12.81 -15.86 5.89
C PRO A 23 13.48 -17.04 6.61
N ALA A 24 14.81 -17.18 6.48
CA ALA A 24 15.53 -18.30 7.09
C ALA A 24 15.42 -18.37 8.64
N GLU A 25 15.12 -17.24 9.27
CA GLU A 25 15.04 -17.07 10.72
C GLU A 25 13.63 -17.35 11.29
N THR A 26 12.64 -17.63 10.43
CA THR A 26 11.26 -17.88 10.87
C THR A 26 10.56 -18.92 9.99
N ASP A 27 9.74 -19.77 10.60
CA ASP A 27 8.88 -20.72 9.87
C ASP A 27 7.62 -20.06 9.28
N ARG A 28 7.51 -18.72 9.40
CA ARG A 28 6.35 -17.96 8.94
C ARG A 28 6.54 -17.48 7.50
N GLU A 29 5.64 -17.87 6.62
CA GLU A 29 5.53 -17.26 5.29
C GLU A 29 5.11 -15.79 5.39
N LEU A 30 5.83 -14.93 4.69
CA LEU A 30 5.57 -13.50 4.59
C LEU A 30 5.23 -13.12 3.15
N THR A 31 4.42 -12.07 3.01
CA THR A 31 4.01 -11.55 1.69
C THR A 31 4.51 -10.13 1.50
N TYR A 32 5.00 -9.83 0.32
CA TYR A 32 5.29 -8.50 -0.16
C TYR A 32 4.34 -8.20 -1.32
N LEU A 33 3.66 -7.06 -1.27
CA LEU A 33 2.68 -6.66 -2.28
C LEU A 33 2.81 -5.17 -2.58
N THR A 34 2.90 -4.82 -3.86
CA THR A 34 2.83 -3.44 -4.33
C THR A 34 1.71 -3.25 -5.33
N TYR A 35 1.06 -2.09 -5.23
CA TYR A 35 0.06 -1.59 -6.14
C TYR A 35 0.55 -0.29 -6.78
N ARG A 36 0.20 -0.08 -8.03
CA ARG A 36 0.48 1.17 -8.75
C ARG A 36 -0.83 1.74 -9.26
N HIS A 37 -1.07 3.02 -9.01
CA HIS A 37 -2.18 3.75 -9.61
C HIS A 37 -1.90 3.95 -11.11
N ASP A 38 -2.94 3.91 -11.94
CA ASP A 38 -2.80 3.96 -13.40
C ASP A 38 -2.20 5.29 -13.92
N SER A 39 -2.34 6.38 -13.16
CA SER A 39 -1.69 7.65 -13.47
C SER A 39 -0.16 7.62 -13.33
N GLY A 40 0.37 6.66 -12.55
CA GLY A 40 1.79 6.55 -12.22
C GLY A 40 2.24 7.44 -11.04
N ASP A 41 1.37 8.30 -10.52
CA ASP A 41 1.72 9.28 -9.49
C ASP A 41 1.77 8.71 -8.07
N LEU A 42 1.25 7.48 -7.87
CA LEU A 42 1.16 6.86 -6.57
C LEU A 42 1.42 5.36 -6.61
N ARG A 43 2.28 4.89 -5.70
CA ARG A 43 2.50 3.47 -5.42
C ARG A 43 2.16 3.16 -3.97
N VAL A 44 1.47 2.06 -3.73
CA VAL A 44 1.14 1.56 -2.39
C VAL A 44 1.90 0.25 -2.14
N LYS A 45 2.47 0.09 -0.95
CA LYS A 45 3.26 -1.08 -0.55
C LYS A 45 2.72 -1.66 0.75
N VAL A 46 2.41 -2.95 0.73
CA VAL A 46 2.11 -3.80 1.89
C VAL A 46 3.27 -4.77 2.07
N ALA A 47 4.03 -4.58 3.14
CA ALA A 47 5.22 -5.38 3.41
C ALA A 47 5.40 -5.61 4.92
N PRO A 48 6.12 -6.67 5.34
CA PRO A 48 6.52 -6.81 6.73
C PRO A 48 7.24 -5.55 7.21
N ALA A 49 6.85 -5.02 8.36
CA ALA A 49 7.38 -3.75 8.88
C ALA A 49 8.91 -3.80 9.08
N ALA A 50 9.42 -4.97 9.48
CA ALA A 50 10.84 -5.24 9.67
C ALA A 50 11.70 -5.02 8.41
N LEU A 51 11.15 -5.17 7.19
CA LEU A 51 11.89 -4.97 5.95
C LEU A 51 12.37 -3.53 5.75
N ASP A 52 11.78 -2.58 6.47
CA ASP A 52 12.11 -1.17 6.35
C ASP A 52 12.66 -0.60 7.66
N GLY A 53 13.32 -1.43 8.47
CA GLY A 53 14.00 -1.03 9.70
C GLY A 53 13.06 -0.64 10.84
N ASP A 54 11.81 -1.09 10.80
CA ASP A 54 10.84 -0.90 11.88
C ASP A 54 10.87 -2.11 12.83
N ASP A 55 11.17 -1.89 14.11
CA ASP A 55 11.14 -2.94 15.15
C ASP A 55 9.73 -3.43 15.48
N HIS A 56 8.68 -2.76 14.95
CA HIS A 56 7.30 -3.17 15.20
C HIS A 56 6.99 -4.49 14.48
N PRO A 57 6.43 -5.50 15.18
CA PRO A 57 5.99 -6.72 14.53
C PRO A 57 4.81 -6.44 13.60
N GLY A 58 4.74 -7.17 12.49
CA GLY A 58 3.61 -7.15 11.57
C GLY A 58 3.94 -6.57 10.20
N TYR A 59 2.98 -5.85 9.64
CA TYR A 59 2.96 -5.33 8.26
C TYR A 59 2.72 -3.83 8.27
N ALA A 60 3.51 -3.13 7.45
CA ALA A 60 3.38 -1.70 7.22
C ALA A 60 2.75 -1.43 5.86
N LEU A 61 1.75 -0.53 5.87
CA LEU A 61 1.22 0.11 4.68
C LEU A 61 2.01 1.40 4.45
N ARG A 62 2.63 1.49 3.28
CA ARG A 62 3.34 2.70 2.81
C ARG A 62 2.77 3.15 1.49
N ALA A 63 2.86 4.45 1.25
CA ALA A 63 2.49 5.04 -0.01
C ALA A 63 3.59 6.00 -0.45
N THR A 64 3.94 5.92 -1.74
CA THR A 64 5.02 6.69 -2.37
C THR A 64 4.43 7.53 -3.49
N GLN A 65 4.49 8.85 -3.33
CA GLN A 65 4.07 9.83 -4.33
C GLN A 65 5.22 10.08 -5.31
N TYR A 66 4.89 10.23 -6.60
CA TYR A 66 5.82 10.59 -7.68
C TYR A 66 5.40 11.91 -8.33
N PRO A 67 5.54 13.06 -7.65
CA PRO A 67 5.16 14.36 -8.18
C PRO A 67 6.11 14.82 -9.29
N GLY A 68 5.94 14.32 -10.53
CA GLY A 68 6.56 14.84 -11.77
C GLY A 68 8.04 15.25 -11.72
N LEU A 69 8.33 16.50 -11.35
CA LEU A 69 9.67 17.10 -11.31
C LEU A 69 10.32 17.06 -9.91
N GLU A 70 9.56 16.70 -8.89
CA GLU A 70 9.98 16.64 -7.49
C GLU A 70 10.45 15.22 -7.12
N LEU A 71 11.17 15.11 -6.00
CA LEU A 71 11.64 13.82 -5.50
C LEU A 71 10.47 12.97 -5.03
N ALA A 72 10.57 11.65 -5.25
CA ALA A 72 9.55 10.73 -4.75
C ALA A 72 9.50 10.76 -3.22
N GLU A 73 8.30 10.92 -2.67
CA GLU A 73 8.07 11.01 -1.23
C GLU A 73 7.38 9.75 -0.73
N THR A 74 7.96 9.08 0.28
CA THR A 74 7.40 7.86 0.86
C THR A 74 6.93 8.10 2.28
N THR A 75 5.65 7.85 2.52
CA THR A 75 5.02 8.03 3.83
C THR A 75 4.51 6.69 4.36
N ARG A 76 4.72 6.44 5.66
CA ARG A 76 4.10 5.32 6.37
C ARG A 76 2.68 5.71 6.76
N VAL A 77 1.69 5.00 6.21
CA VAL A 77 0.27 5.25 6.48
C VAL A 77 -0.14 4.57 7.77
N ARG A 78 0.23 3.29 7.94
CA ARG A 78 -0.19 2.49 9.11
C ARG A 78 0.65 1.22 9.28
N THR A 79 0.75 0.74 10.52
CA THR A 79 1.28 -0.59 10.84
C THR A 79 0.19 -1.44 11.53
N VAL A 80 0.05 -2.71 11.13
CA VAL A 80 -0.88 -3.69 11.71
C VAL A 80 -0.27 -5.08 11.77
N LEU A 81 -0.79 -5.97 12.60
CA LEU A 81 -0.14 -7.26 12.91
C LEU A 81 -0.15 -8.31 11.78
N THR A 82 -1.09 -8.21 10.83
CA THR A 82 -1.31 -9.24 9.81
C THR A 82 -1.35 -8.67 8.40
N PHE A 83 -0.94 -9.49 7.43
CA PHE A 83 -1.00 -9.17 6.02
C PHE A 83 -2.41 -8.80 5.59
N ASP A 84 -3.40 -9.68 5.82
CA ASP A 84 -4.79 -9.48 5.35
C ASP A 84 -5.42 -8.19 5.89
N ARG A 85 -5.05 -7.79 7.11
CA ARG A 85 -5.54 -6.53 7.67
C ARG A 85 -4.87 -5.34 7.00
N CYS A 86 -3.57 -5.43 6.73
CA CYS A 86 -2.83 -4.38 6.05
C CYS A 86 -3.32 -4.22 4.60
N ASP A 87 -3.55 -5.34 3.92
CA ASP A 87 -4.06 -5.42 2.56
C ASP A 87 -5.47 -4.82 2.41
N ARG A 88 -6.35 -5.11 3.37
CA ARG A 88 -7.68 -4.48 3.42
C ARG A 88 -7.60 -2.95 3.61
N ILE A 89 -6.69 -2.49 4.47
CA ILE A 89 -6.48 -1.05 4.68
C ILE A 89 -5.86 -0.43 3.42
N ALA A 90 -4.97 -1.13 2.73
CA ALA A 90 -4.44 -0.70 1.43
C ALA A 90 -5.56 -0.53 0.41
N SER A 91 -6.46 -1.51 0.31
CA SER A 91 -7.62 -1.46 -0.58
C SER A 91 -8.54 -0.27 -0.25
N GLN A 92 -8.80 -0.01 1.03
CA GLN A 92 -9.56 1.16 1.46
C GLN A 92 -8.86 2.47 1.12
N PHE A 93 -7.55 2.55 1.34
CA PHE A 93 -6.73 3.71 1.00
C PHE A 93 -6.83 4.01 -0.50
N MET A 94 -6.64 2.99 -1.35
CA MET A 94 -6.69 3.08 -2.81
C MET A 94 -8.05 3.58 -3.31
N GLN A 95 -9.15 3.06 -2.78
CA GLN A 95 -10.51 3.49 -3.13
C GLN A 95 -10.77 4.95 -2.74
N LEU A 96 -10.35 5.37 -1.54
CA LEU A 96 -10.50 6.76 -1.08
C LEU A 96 -9.65 7.72 -1.90
N PHE A 97 -8.44 7.31 -2.29
CA PHE A 97 -7.57 8.07 -3.16
C PHE A 97 -8.22 8.28 -4.53
N SER A 98 -8.60 7.20 -5.23
CA SER A 98 -9.19 7.29 -6.58
C SER A 98 -10.46 8.14 -6.59
N ALA A 99 -11.35 7.96 -5.61
CA ALA A 99 -12.56 8.76 -5.48
C ALA A 99 -12.30 10.27 -5.35
N ARG A 100 -11.15 10.67 -4.77
CA ARG A 100 -10.77 12.08 -4.60
C ARG A 100 -9.94 12.61 -5.76
N TYR A 101 -9.08 11.76 -6.33
CA TYR A 101 -8.13 12.11 -7.37
C TYR A 101 -8.75 12.21 -8.77
N ASP A 102 -9.73 11.35 -9.10
CA ASP A 102 -10.53 11.48 -10.32
C ASP A 102 -11.52 12.66 -10.28
N GLY A 103 -11.64 13.30 -9.11
CA GLY A 103 -12.43 14.52 -8.90
C GLY A 103 -11.62 15.81 -9.10
N PRO A 104 -12.05 16.93 -8.49
CA PRO A 104 -11.35 18.22 -8.62
C PRO A 104 -10.11 18.34 -7.70
N GLY A 105 -9.66 17.25 -7.07
CA GLY A 105 -8.58 17.25 -6.08
C GLY A 105 -7.19 17.16 -6.72
N THR A 106 -6.16 17.63 -6.02
CA THR A 106 -4.77 17.41 -6.39
C THR A 106 -4.27 16.04 -5.90
N LEU A 107 -3.08 15.62 -6.36
CA LEU A 107 -2.40 14.41 -5.86
C LEU A 107 -2.23 14.46 -4.34
N GLU A 108 -1.79 15.62 -3.84
CA GLU A 108 -1.56 15.86 -2.42
C GLU A 108 -2.87 15.81 -1.63
N ASP A 109 -3.92 16.49 -2.09
CA ASP A 109 -5.24 16.47 -1.43
C ASP A 109 -5.82 15.06 -1.35
N ALA A 110 -5.74 14.29 -2.44
CA ALA A 110 -6.25 12.93 -2.50
C ALA A 110 -5.45 12.00 -1.58
N PHE A 111 -4.13 12.17 -1.56
CA PHE A 111 -3.24 11.43 -0.68
C PHE A 111 -3.50 11.71 0.80
N GLU A 112 -3.59 12.99 1.17
CA GLU A 112 -3.87 13.41 2.55
C GLU A 112 -5.20 12.85 3.02
N TYR A 113 -6.25 13.02 2.20
CA TYR A 113 -7.58 12.51 2.49
C TYR A 113 -7.60 11.00 2.75
N ALA A 114 -6.98 10.21 1.87
CA ALA A 114 -6.91 8.76 2.03
C ALA A 114 -6.07 8.35 3.25
N SER A 115 -4.97 9.05 3.51
CA SER A 115 -4.08 8.81 4.65
C SER A 115 -4.81 9.06 5.97
N GLU A 116 -5.48 10.20 6.13
CA GLU A 116 -6.19 10.54 7.34
C GLU A 116 -7.30 9.55 7.69
N ARG A 117 -8.03 9.07 6.69
CA ARG A 117 -9.15 8.14 6.87
C ARG A 117 -8.75 6.68 7.06
N THR A 118 -7.49 6.35 6.83
CA THR A 118 -6.96 5.00 7.05
C THR A 118 -6.02 4.91 8.25
N ARG A 119 -5.64 6.05 8.84
CA ARG A 119 -4.95 6.13 10.12
C ARG A 119 -5.75 5.45 11.24
N PRO A 120 -5.07 4.97 12.30
CA PRO A 120 -5.77 4.44 13.47
C PRO A 120 -6.66 5.53 14.11
N HIS A 121 -7.94 5.22 14.32
CA HIS A 121 -8.80 6.03 15.18
C HIS A 121 -8.25 5.96 16.60
N ARG A 122 -8.01 7.12 17.20
CA ARG A 122 -7.58 7.25 18.60
C ARG A 122 -8.75 6.99 19.55
#